data_AF-A0A6I9NPE2-F1
#
_entry.id   AF-A0A6I9NPE2-F1
#
_cell.length_a   1.000
_cell.length_b   1.000
_cell.length_c   1.000
_cell.angle_alpha   90.00
_cell.angle_beta   90.00
_cell.angle_gamma   90.00
#
_symmetry.space_group_name_H-M   'P 1'
#
loop_
_entity.id
_entity.type
_entity.pdbx_description
1 polymer ?
#
loop_
_entity_poly.entity_id
_entity_poly.type
_entity_poly.pdbx_seq_one_letter_code
_entity_poly.pdbx_strand_id
1 'polypeptide(L)'
;MPVTWCYDVEDEQKFCNPGFPIGCYVTEAGRPKDACIVNPNFNEKDAFYIFNHVDITIHYHIVEHEQLGARLVAAKIEPKSFQSPDCSGGPKFLKNKQTGVFDIKYTYSVKFVVSTMKSPWSV
;
A
#
# COMPACT_ATOMS: atom_id res chain seq x y z
N MET A 1 0.31 11.07 12.71
CA MET A 1 0.06 11.39 11.29
C MET A 1 -1.02 10.45 10.79
N PRO A 2 -2.14 10.93 10.25
CA PRO A 2 -3.09 10.07 9.56
C PRO A 2 -2.42 9.49 8.32
N VAL A 3 -2.52 8.17 8.15
CA VAL A 3 -2.07 7.48 6.93
C VAL A 3 -3.07 7.83 5.83
N THR A 4 -2.58 8.29 4.70
CA THR A 4 -3.39 8.58 3.51
C THR A 4 -2.79 7.82 2.33
N TRP A 5 -3.59 7.00 1.66
CA TRP A 5 -3.20 6.31 0.44
C TRP A 5 -3.70 7.09 -0.77
N CYS A 6 -2.78 7.55 -1.60
CA CYS A 6 -3.08 8.26 -2.83
C CYS A 6 -2.69 7.40 -4.04
N TYR A 7 -3.56 7.34 -5.05
CA TYR A 7 -3.31 6.65 -6.31
C TYR A 7 -3.72 7.51 -7.50
N ASP A 8 -3.03 7.31 -8.62
CA ASP A 8 -3.32 7.96 -9.88
C ASP A 8 -4.44 7.20 -10.60
N VAL A 9 -5.42 7.92 -11.16
CA VAL A 9 -6.40 7.37 -12.09
C VAL A 9 -6.11 7.85 -13.52
N GLU A 10 -6.73 7.19 -14.51
CA GLU A 10 -6.49 7.42 -15.95
C GLU A 10 -6.64 8.89 -16.40
N ASP A 11 -7.41 9.71 -15.67
CA ASP A 11 -7.64 11.14 -15.97
C ASP A 11 -6.62 12.11 -15.31
N GLU A 12 -5.43 11.64 -14.93
CA GLU A 12 -4.39 12.41 -14.19
C GLU A 12 -4.84 12.99 -12.83
N GLN A 13 -6.02 12.61 -12.35
CA GLN A 13 -6.50 12.98 -11.03
C GLN A 13 -5.90 12.05 -9.97
N LYS A 14 -5.45 12.63 -8.86
CA LYS A 14 -4.98 11.88 -7.69
C LYS A 14 -6.12 11.73 -6.69
N PHE A 15 -6.55 10.49 -6.45
CA PHE A 15 -7.51 10.19 -5.40
C PHE A 15 -6.78 9.74 -4.14
N CYS A 16 -7.09 10.38 -3.02
CA CYS A 16 -6.51 10.09 -1.73
C CYS A 16 -7.60 9.62 -0.76
N ASN A 17 -7.46 8.39 -0.27
CA ASN A 17 -8.36 7.82 0.74
C ASN A 17 -7.67 7.79 2.11
N PRO A 18 -8.41 8.06 3.20
CA PRO A 18 -7.88 7.85 4.54
C PRO A 18 -7.64 6.34 4.75
N GLY A 19 -6.45 5.98 5.24
CA GLY A 19 -6.01 4.59 5.36
C GLY A 19 -5.50 4.00 4.04
N PHE A 20 -5.35 2.68 4.02
CA PHE A 20 -4.95 1.92 2.82
C PHE A 20 -5.90 0.72 2.65
N PRO A 21 -6.20 0.31 1.40
CA PRO A 21 -7.09 -0.81 1.15
C PRO A 21 -6.47 -2.12 1.67
N ILE A 22 -7.30 -3.00 2.22
CA ILE A 22 -6.89 -4.36 2.63
C ILE A 22 -6.90 -5.36 1.47
N GLY A 23 -7.45 -4.95 0.32
CA GLY A 23 -7.64 -5.78 -0.85
C GLY A 23 -8.51 -5.09 -1.89
N CYS A 24 -8.82 -5.81 -2.95
CA CYS A 24 -9.70 -5.34 -4.02
C CYS A 24 -10.43 -6.51 -4.69
N TYR A 25 -11.47 -6.23 -5.47
CA TYR A 25 -12.30 -7.25 -6.10
C TYR A 25 -12.34 -7.08 -7.62
N VAL A 26 -12.16 -8.19 -8.33
CA VAL A 26 -12.38 -8.29 -9.78
C VAL A 26 -13.70 -9.02 -10.01
N THR A 27 -14.62 -8.33 -10.68
CA THR A 27 -15.97 -8.86 -10.95
C THR A 27 -15.93 -10.11 -11.83
N GLU A 28 -17.03 -10.89 -11.85
CA GLU A 28 -17.21 -12.02 -12.79
C GLU A 28 -17.00 -11.62 -14.26
N ALA A 29 -17.36 -10.37 -14.62
CA ALA A 29 -17.13 -9.82 -15.96
C ALA A 29 -15.66 -9.46 -16.25
N GLY A 30 -14.75 -9.65 -15.29
CA GLY A 30 -13.33 -9.30 -15.40
C GLY A 30 -13.05 -7.81 -15.26
N ARG A 31 -14.01 -7.02 -14.77
CA ARG A 31 -13.79 -5.59 -14.53
C ARG A 31 -13.18 -5.38 -13.14
N PRO A 32 -11.97 -4.79 -13.03
CA PRO A 32 -11.37 -4.45 -11.75
C PRO A 32 -12.15 -3.30 -11.10
N LYS A 33 -12.29 -3.34 -9.77
CA LYS A 33 -12.86 -2.24 -8.98
C LYS A 33 -11.84 -1.68 -7.99
N ASP A 34 -11.97 -0.40 -7.67
CA ASP A 34 -11.21 0.27 -6.63
C ASP A 34 -9.68 0.10 -6.81
N ALA A 35 -9.01 -0.45 -5.79
CA ALA A 35 -7.58 -0.71 -5.80
C ALA A 35 -7.16 -1.87 -6.72
N CYS A 36 -8.07 -2.51 -7.46
CA CYS A 36 -7.65 -3.47 -8.50
C CYS A 36 -7.17 -2.75 -9.77
N ILE A 37 -7.48 -1.45 -9.93
CA ILE A 37 -7.05 -0.66 -11.08
C ILE A 37 -5.53 -0.39 -11.05
N VAL A 38 -4.94 -0.31 -9.85
CA VAL A 38 -3.51 0.04 -9.69
C VAL A 38 -2.53 -1.04 -10.13
N ASN A 39 -2.97 -2.28 -10.39
CA ASN A 39 -2.08 -3.33 -10.86
C ASN A 39 -2.74 -4.24 -11.91
N PRO A 40 -2.24 -4.29 -13.16
CA PRO A 40 -2.81 -5.12 -14.21
C PRO A 40 -2.66 -6.63 -13.94
N ASN A 41 -1.81 -7.03 -13.00
CA ASN A 41 -1.67 -8.43 -12.58
C ASN A 41 -2.88 -8.94 -11.79
N PHE A 42 -3.82 -8.07 -11.40
CA PHE A 42 -5.07 -8.45 -10.73
C PHE A 42 -6.17 -8.72 -11.77
N ASN A 43 -6.05 -9.83 -12.50
CA ASN A 43 -6.91 -10.13 -13.66
C ASN A 43 -7.78 -11.40 -13.52
N GLU A 44 -7.56 -12.21 -12.48
CA GLU A 44 -8.45 -13.33 -12.13
C GLU A 44 -9.89 -12.85 -11.93
N LYS A 45 -10.82 -13.46 -12.67
CA LYS A 45 -12.25 -13.12 -12.61
C LYS A 45 -12.90 -13.70 -11.37
N ASP A 46 -13.89 -12.99 -10.83
CA ASP A 46 -14.65 -13.41 -9.64
C ASP A 46 -13.73 -13.69 -8.42
N ALA A 47 -12.75 -12.79 -8.20
CA ALA A 47 -11.69 -12.98 -7.22
C ALA A 47 -11.45 -11.73 -6.36
N PHE A 48 -11.27 -11.97 -5.06
CA PHE A 48 -10.81 -10.99 -4.08
C PHE A 48 -9.30 -11.08 -3.94
N TYR A 49 -8.59 -10.04 -4.32
CA TYR A 49 -7.17 -9.88 -4.06
C TYR A 49 -6.95 -9.33 -2.67
N ILE A 50 -6.01 -9.89 -1.95
CA ILE A 50 -5.73 -9.55 -0.56
C ILE A 50 -4.37 -8.87 -0.49
N PHE A 51 -4.33 -7.67 0.07
CA PHE A 51 -3.09 -6.95 0.32
C PHE A 51 -2.57 -7.33 1.70
N ASN A 52 -1.81 -8.42 1.74
CA ASN A 52 -1.27 -9.00 2.96
C ASN A 52 0.15 -8.53 3.30
N HIS A 53 0.72 -7.61 2.52
CA HIS A 53 1.99 -6.97 2.83
C HIS A 53 1.91 -5.46 2.67
N VAL A 54 2.63 -4.73 3.51
CA VAL A 54 2.71 -3.27 3.43
C VAL A 54 4.15 -2.81 3.48
N ASP A 55 4.59 -2.11 2.44
CA ASP A 55 5.86 -1.41 2.44
C ASP A 55 5.67 0.00 3.02
N ILE A 56 6.37 0.27 4.13
CA ILE A 56 6.33 1.53 4.85
C ILE A 56 7.67 2.24 4.64
N THR A 57 7.64 3.38 3.96
CA THR A 57 8.81 4.27 3.85
C THR A 57 8.63 5.47 4.76
N ILE A 58 9.45 5.53 5.80
CA ILE A 58 9.49 6.63 6.77
C ILE A 58 10.51 7.66 6.29
N HIS A 59 10.02 8.84 5.94
CA HIS A 59 10.83 9.99 5.59
C HIS A 59 11.11 10.82 6.83
N TYR A 60 12.38 11.05 7.13
CA TYR A 60 12.81 11.82 8.30
C TYR A 60 13.83 12.91 7.93
N HIS A 61 13.86 13.99 8.69
CA HIS A 61 14.82 15.08 8.54
C HIS A 61 15.73 15.12 9.76
N ILE A 62 17.04 15.26 9.55
CA ILE A 62 18.03 15.35 10.62
C ILE A 62 18.13 16.81 11.05
N VAL A 63 17.95 17.08 12.35
CA VAL A 63 18.08 18.43 12.90
C VAL A 63 19.46 18.56 13.52
N GLU A 64 20.31 19.43 12.95
CA GLU A 64 21.71 19.56 13.37
C GLU A 64 21.92 20.57 14.51
N HIS A 65 21.02 21.54 14.71
CA HIS A 65 21.41 22.76 15.43
C HIS A 65 21.16 22.84 16.93
N GLU A 66 20.23 22.11 17.56
CA GLU A 66 20.02 22.29 19.02
C GLU A 66 19.59 21.01 19.79
N GLN A 67 19.18 19.95 19.09
CA GLN A 67 18.90 18.63 19.67
C GLN A 67 19.30 17.56 18.65
N LEU A 68 20.22 16.66 19.01
CA LEU A 68 20.54 15.48 18.21
C LEU A 68 19.27 14.63 18.05
N GLY A 69 18.59 14.75 16.91
CA GLY A 69 17.31 14.10 16.69
C GLY A 69 16.85 14.08 15.23
N ALA A 70 16.02 13.07 14.92
CA ALA A 70 15.37 12.93 13.63
C ALA A 70 13.88 13.33 13.76
N ARG A 71 13.43 14.27 12.92
CA ARG A 71 12.02 14.65 12.83
C ARG A 71 11.33 13.88 11.70
N LEU A 72 10.23 13.21 12.00
CA LEU A 72 9.40 12.55 10.98
C LEU A 72 8.76 13.60 10.07
N VAL A 73 8.93 13.44 8.76
CA VAL A 73 8.39 14.32 7.73
C VAL A 73 7.13 13.72 7.12
N ALA A 74 7.21 12.44 6.71
CA ALA A 74 6.10 11.73 6.08
C ALA A 74 6.27 10.21 6.24
N ALA A 75 5.18 9.47 6.11
CA ALA A 75 5.20 8.02 5.93
C ALA A 75 4.47 7.68 4.63
N LYS A 76 5.17 7.07 3.68
CA LYS A 76 4.60 6.52 2.44
C LYS A 76 4.24 5.06 2.69
N ILE A 77 3.03 4.68 2.27
CA ILE A 77 2.51 3.32 2.44
C ILE A 77 2.15 2.74 1.08
N GLU A 78 2.70 1.57 0.78
CA GLU A 78 2.47 0.85 -0.48
C GLU A 78 1.97 -0.56 -0.17
N PRO A 79 0.66 -0.81 -0.32
CA PRO A 79 0.07 -2.14 -0.16
C PRO A 79 0.54 -3.09 -1.26
N LYS A 80 0.86 -4.32 -0.87
CA LYS A 80 1.31 -5.40 -1.76
C LYS A 80 0.58 -6.70 -1.43
N SER A 81 0.53 -7.58 -2.42
CA SER A 81 -0.11 -8.90 -2.32
C SER A 81 0.91 -9.99 -2.64
N PHE A 82 1.07 -10.96 -1.74
CA PHE A 82 2.00 -12.08 -1.89
C PHE A 82 1.38 -13.40 -1.47
N GLN A 83 1.56 -14.42 -2.31
CA GLN A 83 1.10 -15.78 -2.04
C GLN A 83 1.81 -16.42 -0.84
N SER A 84 3.11 -16.14 -0.68
CA SER A 84 3.99 -16.69 0.35
C SER A 84 4.37 -15.63 1.40
N PRO A 85 4.57 -16.00 2.68
CA PRO A 85 5.09 -15.11 3.71
C PRO A 85 6.49 -14.54 3.41
N ASP A 86 7.29 -15.19 2.57
CA ASP A 86 8.63 -14.72 2.19
C ASP A 86 8.60 -13.58 1.15
N CYS A 87 7.45 -12.90 1.00
CA CYS A 87 7.21 -11.86 0.00
C CYS A 87 7.52 -12.30 -1.43
N SER A 88 7.33 -13.60 -1.69
CA SER A 88 7.60 -14.26 -2.96
C SER A 88 6.32 -14.86 -3.57
N GLY A 89 6.35 -15.03 -4.89
CA GLY A 89 5.23 -15.53 -5.66
C GLY A 89 4.29 -14.44 -6.16
N GLY A 90 3.22 -14.89 -6.83
CA GLY A 90 2.18 -14.01 -7.35
C GLY A 90 1.26 -13.44 -6.26
N PRO A 91 0.26 -12.66 -6.68
CA PRO A 91 -0.69 -12.06 -5.75
C PRO A 91 -1.57 -13.12 -5.07
N LYS A 92 -1.85 -12.92 -3.78
CA LYS A 92 -2.78 -13.75 -3.01
C LYS A 92 -4.20 -13.33 -3.32
N PHE A 93 -5.00 -14.26 -3.83
CA PHE A 93 -6.42 -14.04 -4.08
C PHE A 93 -7.28 -15.18 -3.56
N LEU A 94 -8.55 -14.88 -3.33
CA LEU A 94 -9.61 -15.79 -2.93
C LEU A 94 -10.70 -15.73 -3.99
N LYS A 95 -11.12 -16.88 -4.52
CA LYS A 95 -12.29 -16.90 -5.41
C LYS A 95 -13.56 -16.68 -4.60
N ASN A 96 -14.51 -15.95 -5.14
CA ASN A 96 -15.78 -15.61 -4.47
C ASN A 96 -16.56 -16.86 -3.99
N LYS A 97 -16.46 -17.96 -4.75
CA LYS A 97 -17.12 -19.24 -4.46
C LYS A 97 -16.29 -20.20 -3.61
N GLN A 98 -15.13 -19.77 -3.11
CA GLN A 98 -14.27 -20.61 -2.27
C GLN A 98 -14.86 -20.77 -0.87
N THR A 99 -14.92 -22.00 -0.40
CA THR A 99 -15.41 -22.35 0.95
C THR A 99 -14.28 -22.93 1.80
N GLY A 100 -14.40 -22.78 3.13
CA GLY A 100 -13.42 -23.27 4.11
C GLY A 100 -12.66 -22.17 4.83
N VAL A 101 -11.81 -22.57 5.77
CA VAL A 101 -10.94 -21.65 6.52
C VAL A 101 -9.84 -21.13 5.59
N PHE A 102 -9.65 -19.81 5.58
CA PHE A 102 -8.64 -19.16 4.76
C PHE A 102 -7.69 -18.35 5.64
N ASP A 103 -6.48 -18.88 5.83
CA ASP A 103 -5.45 -18.24 6.65
C ASP A 103 -4.69 -17.17 5.86
N ILE A 104 -4.71 -15.94 6.38
CA ILE A 104 -4.01 -14.79 5.81
C ILE A 104 -2.91 -14.36 6.77
N LYS A 105 -1.66 -14.49 6.33
CA LYS A 105 -0.51 -13.94 7.07
C LYS A 105 -0.24 -12.53 6.59
N TYR A 106 -0.32 -11.57 7.52
CA TYR A 106 0.01 -10.18 7.29
C TYR A 106 1.47 -9.90 7.64
N THR A 107 2.14 -9.13 6.79
CA THR A 107 3.55 -8.78 6.92
C THR A 107 3.75 -7.30 6.60
N TYR A 108 4.86 -6.74 7.05
CA TYR A 108 5.21 -5.35 6.76
C TYR A 108 6.73 -5.21 6.64
N SER A 109 7.16 -4.28 5.81
CA SER A 109 8.57 -3.88 5.67
C SER A 109 8.70 -2.40 6.00
N VAL A 110 9.72 -2.01 6.77
CA VAL A 110 9.96 -0.61 7.12
C VAL A 110 11.30 -0.16 6.57
N LYS A 111 11.30 0.94 5.82
CA LYS A 111 12.50 1.60 5.29
C LYS A 111 12.56 3.04 5.78
N PHE A 112 13.73 3.46 6.26
CA PHE A 112 13.98 4.83 6.66
C PHE A 112 14.76 5.56 5.57
N VAL A 113 14.28 6.74 5.17
CA VAL A 113 14.90 7.55 4.12
C VAL A 113 15.06 8.97 4.63
N VAL A 114 16.27 9.51 4.54
CA VAL A 114 16.50 10.92 4.86
C VAL A 114 15.81 11.77 3.80
N SER A 115 14.97 12.70 4.24
CA SER A 115 14.23 13.60 3.37
C SER A 115 15.08 14.83 3.06
N THR A 116 15.35 15.03 1.77
CA THR A 116 15.91 16.29 1.25
C THR A 116 14.83 17.35 0.99
N MET A 117 13.55 16.97 1.05
CA MET A 117 12.45 17.94 1.00
C MET A 117 12.54 18.86 2.22
N LYS A 118 12.72 20.16 1.97
CA LYS A 118 12.50 21.18 3.00
C LYS A 118 11.05 21.05 3.47
N SER A 119 10.86 20.94 4.77
CA SER A 119 9.53 21.03 5.37
C SER A 119 8.84 22.31 4.85
N PRO A 120 7.58 22.25 4.40
CA PRO A 120 6.82 23.46 4.04
C PRO A 120 6.70 24.47 5.19
N TRP A 121 7.02 24.04 6.42
CA TRP A 121 6.96 24.79 7.66
C TRP A 121 8.35 25.23 8.17
N SER A 122 9.38 25.18 7.32
CA SER A 122 10.68 25.77 7.64
C SER A 122 10.64 27.26 7.29
N VAL A 123 10.22 28.07 8.26
CA VAL A 123 10.41 29.53 8.28
C VAL A 123 11.83 29.82 8.75
#